data_AF-A0A7M3NVH5-F1
#
_entry.id   AF-A0A7M3NVH5-F1
#
_cell.length_a   1.000
_cell.length_b   1.000
_cell.length_c   1.000
_cell.angle_alpha   90.00
_cell.angle_beta   90.00
_cell.angle_gamma   90.00
#
_symmetry.space_group_name_H-M   'P 1'
#
loop_
_entity.id
_entity.type
_entity.pdbx_description
1 polymer ?
#
loop_
_entity_poly.entity_id
_entity_poly.type
_entity_poly.pdbx_seq_one_letter_code
_entity_poly.pdbx_strand_id
1 'polypeptide(L)'
;MRIICAVAVLAAANLLNNWLARSPAMYLVVCVSATAVLLLIARWDGLTPAELGLDRAALRRGLRWAPGLVGVVLMVMVVLLAVPAGREAFQDSRAVDLSLGRMLFGALVRVPFGTVLLEETAFRGVLWAMIRRRHGTAWATGVSSLLFGLWHLMPSRGINRSNAALGSAFGDGPAGVAPTVAVAIAATAVAGVVLCELRRRSGSLLTPMVLHWAVNGLSYALAWSAARWWLDG
;
A
#
# COMPACT_ATOMS: atom_id res chain seq x y z
N MET A 1 2.98 7.57 24.95
CA MET A 1 3.10 8.89 24.30
C MET A 1 3.62 8.79 22.86
N ARG A 2 4.81 8.23 22.57
CA ARG A 2 5.40 8.24 21.20
C ARG A 2 4.60 7.50 20.11
N ILE A 3 3.94 6.39 20.44
CA ILE A 3 3.03 5.69 19.50
C ILE A 3 1.87 6.62 19.09
N ILE A 4 1.32 7.40 20.04
CA ILE A 4 0.25 8.37 19.76
C ILE A 4 0.76 9.44 18.80
N CYS A 5 1.99 9.93 18.96
CA CYS A 5 2.60 10.87 18.01
C CYS A 5 2.71 10.28 16.60
N ALA A 6 3.13 9.02 16.46
CA ALA A 6 3.20 8.35 15.16
C ALA A 6 1.81 8.22 14.52
N VAL A 7 0.79 7.84 15.30
CA VAL A 7 -0.60 7.77 14.83
C VAL A 7 -1.14 9.16 14.46
N ALA A 8 -0.80 10.21 15.20
CA ALA A 8 -1.19 11.58 14.89
C ALA A 8 -0.58 12.08 13.57
N VAL A 9 0.71 11.77 13.32
CA VAL A 9 1.36 12.07 12.03
C VAL A 9 0.67 11.34 10.88
N LEU A 10 0.31 10.07 11.08
CA LEU A 10 -0.46 9.32 10.09
C LEU A 10 -1.84 9.95 9.85
N ALA A 11 -2.59 10.28 10.90
CA ALA A 11 -3.89 10.93 10.75
C ALA A 11 -3.77 12.25 9.98
N ALA A 12 -2.79 13.09 10.32
CA ALA A 12 -2.52 14.33 9.62
C ALA A 12 -2.14 14.10 8.15
N ALA A 13 -1.22 13.17 7.87
CA ALA A 13 -0.82 12.83 6.49
C ALA A 13 -2.01 12.29 5.66
N ASN A 14 -2.86 11.46 6.26
CA ASN A 14 -4.06 10.94 5.60
C ASN A 14 -5.05 12.07 5.26
N LEU A 15 -5.31 12.97 6.20
CA LEU A 15 -6.18 14.14 5.97
C LEU A 15 -5.60 15.07 4.90
N LEU A 16 -4.31 15.41 4.99
CA LEU A 16 -3.63 16.26 4.01
C LEU A 16 -3.69 15.64 2.62
N ASN A 17 -3.41 14.34 2.48
CA ASN A 17 -3.41 13.65 1.20
C ASN A 17 -4.81 13.55 0.57
N ASN A 18 -5.85 13.36 1.37
CA ASN A 18 -7.21 13.16 0.85
C ASN A 18 -8.00 14.47 0.67
N TRP A 19 -7.64 15.56 1.38
CA TRP A 19 -8.40 16.81 1.36
C TRP A 19 -7.64 17.99 0.77
N LEU A 20 -6.32 18.06 0.95
CA LEU A 20 -5.53 19.25 0.64
C LEU A 20 -4.55 19.06 -0.51
N ALA A 21 -4.02 17.85 -0.71
CA ALA A 21 -3.05 17.55 -1.76
C ALA A 21 -3.71 17.57 -3.14
N ARG A 22 -3.70 18.75 -3.79
CA ARG A 22 -4.31 18.95 -5.12
C ARG A 22 -3.35 18.66 -6.29
N SER A 23 -2.07 18.43 -6.03
CA SER A 23 -1.08 18.12 -7.07
C SER A 23 -0.24 16.87 -6.74
N PRO A 24 0.25 16.14 -7.75
CA PRO A 24 1.13 14.98 -7.53
C PRO A 24 2.40 15.33 -6.74
N ALA A 25 2.96 16.52 -6.96
CA ALA A 25 4.13 17.00 -6.25
C ALA A 25 3.83 17.23 -4.76
N MET A 26 2.71 17.89 -4.45
CA MET A 26 2.30 18.13 -3.05
C MET A 26 2.05 16.80 -2.31
N TYR A 27 1.41 15.84 -2.98
CA TYR A 27 1.21 14.49 -2.43
C TYR A 27 2.54 13.82 -2.08
N LEU A 28 3.52 13.83 -2.98
CA LEU A 28 4.85 13.26 -2.73
C LEU A 28 5.57 13.97 -1.57
N VAL A 29 5.50 15.30 -1.52
CA VAL A 29 6.09 16.09 -0.43
C VAL A 29 5.49 15.71 0.92
N VAL A 30 4.16 15.61 1.02
CA VAL A 30 3.48 15.18 2.26
C VAL A 30 3.95 13.79 2.67
N CYS A 31 3.97 12.83 1.73
CA CYS A 31 4.33 11.45 2.04
C CYS A 31 5.79 11.31 2.49
N VAL A 32 6.74 11.89 1.75
CA VAL A 32 8.17 11.84 2.09
C VAL A 32 8.44 12.57 3.42
N SER A 33 7.78 13.70 3.65
CA SER A 33 7.93 14.44 4.91
C SER A 33 7.37 13.65 6.09
N ALA A 34 6.19 13.03 5.94
CA ALA A 34 5.61 12.17 6.96
C ALA A 34 6.52 10.96 7.26
N THR A 35 7.10 10.32 6.25
CA THR A 35 8.10 9.24 6.44
C THR A 35 9.30 9.74 7.25
N ALA A 36 9.86 10.90 6.91
CA ALA A 36 11.00 11.47 7.64
C ALA A 36 10.65 11.73 9.11
N VAL A 37 9.50 12.34 9.38
CA VAL A 37 9.01 12.59 10.75
C VAL A 37 8.81 11.28 11.51
N LEU A 38 8.21 10.26 10.89
CA LEU A 38 8.03 8.95 11.52
C LEU A 38 9.37 8.28 11.88
N LEU A 39 10.38 8.39 11.02
CA LEU A 39 11.72 7.89 11.32
C LEU A 39 12.39 8.67 12.45
N LEU A 40 12.16 9.97 12.57
CA LEU A 40 12.61 10.77 13.71
C LEU A 40 11.92 10.34 15.01
N ILE A 41 10.60 10.08 14.98
CA ILE A 41 9.85 9.54 16.12
C ILE A 41 10.40 8.15 16.50
N ALA A 42 10.71 7.29 15.52
CA ALA A 42 11.31 5.99 15.77
C ALA A 42 12.67 6.11 16.46
N ARG A 43 13.51 7.05 16.00
CA ARG A 43 14.80 7.37 16.62
C ARG A 43 14.63 7.91 18.03
N TRP A 44 13.65 8.79 18.25
CA TRP A 44 13.30 9.31 19.57
C TRP A 44 12.76 8.21 20.50
N ASP A 45 12.11 7.19 19.92
CA ASP A 45 11.73 5.99 20.66
C ASP A 45 12.91 5.07 20.99
N GLY A 46 14.09 5.34 20.43
CA GLY A 46 15.28 4.51 20.60
C GLY A 46 15.23 3.22 19.77
N LEU A 47 14.48 3.19 18.67
CA LEU A 47 14.51 2.08 17.73
C LEU A 47 15.79 2.13 16.89
N THR A 48 16.43 0.98 16.74
CA THR A 48 17.60 0.80 15.88
C THR A 48 17.20 0.53 14.42
N PRO A 49 18.10 0.77 13.45
CA PRO A 49 17.85 0.39 12.06
C PRO A 49 17.54 -1.12 11.89
N ALA A 50 18.13 -1.98 12.73
CA ALA A 50 17.85 -3.42 12.72
C ALA A 50 16.41 -3.74 13.15
N GLU A 51 15.89 -3.04 14.17
CA GLU A 51 14.49 -3.16 14.59
C GLU A 51 13.52 -2.66 13.52
N LEU A 52 13.89 -1.62 12.77
CA LEU A 52 13.11 -1.15 11.62
C LEU A 52 13.23 -2.09 10.42
N GLY A 53 14.30 -2.89 10.33
CA GLY A 53 14.58 -3.78 9.19
C GLY A 53 15.25 -3.04 8.04
N LEU A 54 16.01 -2.01 8.37
CA LEU A 54 16.72 -1.09 7.47
C LEU A 54 18.25 -1.23 7.59
N ASP A 55 18.76 -2.12 8.45
CA ASP A 55 20.19 -2.39 8.52
C ASP A 55 20.68 -3.12 7.26
N ARG A 56 21.99 -3.06 7.00
CA ARG A 56 22.58 -3.63 5.76
C ARG A 56 22.27 -5.11 5.58
N ALA A 57 22.22 -5.90 6.65
CA ALA A 57 21.90 -7.32 6.55
C ALA A 57 20.42 -7.53 6.20
N ALA A 58 19.50 -6.74 6.77
CA ALA A 58 18.10 -6.74 6.37
C ALA A 58 17.91 -6.38 4.90
N LEU A 59 18.58 -5.33 4.40
CA LEU A 59 18.46 -4.96 2.99
C LEU A 59 18.91 -6.10 2.06
N ARG A 60 20.04 -6.75 2.37
CA ARG A 60 20.51 -7.93 1.62
C ARG A 60 19.52 -9.09 1.66
N ARG A 61 18.91 -9.38 2.82
CA ARG A 61 17.85 -10.38 2.91
C ARG A 61 16.68 -10.01 2.02
N GLY A 62 16.17 -8.78 2.12
CA GLY A 62 15.04 -8.30 1.32
C GLY A 62 15.27 -8.39 -0.19
N LEU A 63 16.48 -8.06 -0.66
CA LEU A 63 16.86 -8.20 -2.07
C LEU A 63 16.77 -9.65 -2.57
N ARG A 64 17.04 -10.65 -1.71
CA ARG A 64 16.90 -12.07 -2.07
C ARG A 64 15.44 -12.50 -2.22
N TRP A 65 14.52 -11.89 -1.48
CA TRP A 65 13.08 -12.16 -1.60
C TRP A 65 12.48 -11.49 -2.83
N ALA A 66 13.06 -10.39 -3.31
CA ALA A 66 12.44 -9.51 -4.30
C ALA A 66 12.04 -10.21 -5.61
N PRO A 67 12.90 -11.01 -6.28
CA PRO A 67 12.50 -11.67 -7.53
C PRO A 67 11.35 -12.65 -7.34
N GLY A 68 11.37 -13.43 -6.25
CA GLY A 68 10.31 -14.38 -5.94
C GLY A 68 8.96 -13.70 -5.68
N LEU A 69 8.95 -12.59 -4.94
CA LEU A 69 7.74 -11.83 -4.66
C LEU A 69 7.16 -11.19 -5.92
N VAL A 70 8.00 -10.56 -6.75
CA VAL A 70 7.58 -9.98 -8.03
C VAL A 70 7.03 -11.07 -8.96
N GLY A 71 7.72 -12.21 -9.05
CA GLY A 71 7.28 -13.35 -9.86
C GLY A 71 5.94 -13.93 -9.41
N VAL A 72 5.71 -14.09 -8.11
CA VAL A 72 4.42 -14.54 -7.56
C VAL A 72 3.31 -13.56 -7.88
N VAL A 73 3.53 -12.24 -7.71
CA VAL A 73 2.51 -11.23 -8.04
C VAL A 73 2.18 -11.26 -9.53
N LEU A 74 3.19 -11.30 -10.40
CA LEU A 74 3.00 -11.41 -11.86
C LEU A 74 2.20 -12.67 -12.22
N MET A 75 2.54 -13.82 -11.64
CA MET A 75 1.82 -15.07 -11.86
C MET A 75 0.34 -14.94 -11.47
N VAL A 76 0.05 -14.42 -10.27
CA VAL A 76 -1.34 -14.22 -9.79
C VAL A 76 -2.10 -13.29 -10.74
N MET A 77 -1.47 -12.20 -11.17
CA MET A 77 -2.10 -11.26 -12.11
C MET A 77 -2.40 -11.88 -13.47
N VAL A 78 -1.47 -12.67 -14.02
CA VAL A 78 -1.69 -13.40 -15.29
C VAL A 78 -2.84 -14.39 -15.15
N VAL A 79 -2.90 -15.13 -14.05
CA VAL A 79 -4.01 -16.07 -13.76
C VAL A 79 -5.35 -15.33 -13.66
N LEU A 80 -5.39 -14.18 -12.98
CA LEU A 80 -6.61 -13.37 -12.89
C LEU A 80 -7.06 -12.87 -14.26
N LEU A 81 -6.13 -12.42 -15.11
CA LEU A 81 -6.46 -11.94 -16.45
C LEU A 81 -6.89 -13.07 -17.41
N ALA A 82 -6.50 -14.32 -17.14
CA ALA A 82 -6.93 -15.48 -17.91
C ALA A 82 -8.43 -15.78 -17.75
N VAL A 83 -9.06 -15.32 -16.66
CA VAL A 83 -10.48 -15.57 -16.36
C VAL A 83 -11.31 -14.30 -16.63
N PRO A 84 -12.43 -14.36 -17.38
CA PRO A 84 -13.24 -13.17 -17.70
C PRO A 84 -13.65 -12.33 -16.49
N ALA A 85 -14.14 -12.97 -15.42
CA ALA A 85 -14.51 -12.29 -14.17
C ALA A 85 -13.32 -11.60 -13.48
N GLY A 86 -12.09 -12.11 -13.67
CA GLY A 86 -10.88 -11.49 -13.12
C GLY A 86 -10.45 -10.25 -13.90
N ARG A 87 -10.87 -10.08 -15.16
CA ARG A 87 -10.54 -8.91 -15.99
C ARG A 87 -11.26 -7.65 -15.51
N GLU A 88 -12.48 -7.78 -14.97
CA GLU A 88 -13.24 -6.65 -14.41
C GLU A 88 -12.48 -5.95 -13.28
N ALA A 89 -11.64 -6.68 -12.53
CA ALA A 89 -10.83 -6.11 -11.47
C ALA A 89 -9.76 -5.13 -11.99
N PHE A 90 -9.32 -5.28 -13.25
CA PHE A 90 -8.31 -4.42 -13.90
C PHE A 90 -8.93 -3.31 -14.76
N GLN A 91 -10.26 -3.28 -14.87
CA GLN A 91 -11.00 -2.18 -15.51
C GLN A 91 -11.17 -1.03 -14.52
N ASP A 92 -10.16 -0.17 -14.46
CA ASP A 92 -10.20 1.08 -13.70
C ASP A 92 -10.18 2.27 -14.67
N SER A 93 -11.27 3.05 -14.67
CA SER A 93 -11.44 4.22 -15.54
C SER A 93 -10.35 5.29 -15.34
N ARG A 94 -9.62 5.26 -14.22
CA ARG A 94 -8.48 6.16 -13.95
C ARG A 94 -7.21 5.78 -14.70
N ALA A 95 -7.11 4.54 -15.19
CA ALA A 95 -5.91 4.03 -15.88
C ALA A 95 -6.03 4.02 -17.41
N VAL A 96 -7.27 3.99 -17.93
CA VAL A 96 -7.57 3.83 -19.37
C VAL A 96 -6.92 4.94 -20.22
N ASP A 97 -7.09 6.21 -19.82
CA ASP A 97 -6.66 7.37 -20.61
C ASP A 97 -5.23 7.89 -20.31
N LEU A 98 -4.43 7.13 -19.55
CA LEU A 98 -3.09 7.60 -19.18
C LEU A 98 -2.10 7.49 -20.35
N SER A 99 -1.30 8.53 -20.58
CA SER A 99 -0.12 8.44 -21.45
C SER A 99 0.93 7.50 -20.83
N LEU A 100 1.80 6.92 -21.66
CA LEU A 100 2.91 6.07 -21.18
C LEU A 100 3.74 6.77 -20.09
N GLY A 101 4.06 8.05 -20.28
CA GLY A 101 4.80 8.84 -19.29
C GLY A 101 4.07 8.98 -17.95
N ARG A 102 2.74 9.17 -17.96
CA ARG A 102 1.94 9.23 -16.71
C ARG A 102 1.83 7.88 -16.03
N MET A 103 1.71 6.79 -16.79
CA MET A 103 1.74 5.44 -16.26
C MET A 103 3.09 5.14 -15.60
N LEU A 104 4.21 5.40 -16.29
CA LEU A 104 5.56 5.21 -15.74
C LEU A 104 5.80 6.05 -14.50
N PHE A 105 5.38 7.32 -14.52
CA PHE A 105 5.44 8.17 -13.33
C PHE A 105 4.61 7.58 -12.17
N GLY A 106 3.41 7.06 -12.45
CA GLY A 106 2.58 6.36 -11.48
C GLY A 106 3.30 5.17 -10.85
N ALA A 107 3.73 4.21 -11.68
CA ALA A 107 4.31 2.95 -11.25
C ALA A 107 5.71 3.08 -10.63
N LEU A 108 6.53 4.01 -11.12
CA LEU A 108 7.95 4.10 -10.76
C LEU A 108 8.30 5.28 -9.84
N VAL A 109 7.40 6.25 -9.67
CA VAL A 109 7.63 7.41 -8.80
C VAL A 109 6.53 7.54 -7.75
N ARG A 110 5.28 7.68 -8.19
CA ARG A 110 4.16 7.92 -7.27
C ARG A 110 3.94 6.75 -6.32
N VAL A 111 3.90 5.51 -6.82
CA VAL A 111 3.68 4.33 -5.99
C VAL A 111 4.86 4.09 -5.02
N PRO A 112 6.13 4.05 -5.47
CA PRO A 112 7.25 3.84 -4.56
C PRO A 112 7.35 4.89 -3.46
N PHE A 113 7.27 6.17 -3.80
CA PHE A 113 7.57 7.26 -2.86
C PHE A 113 6.33 7.82 -2.16
N GLY A 114 5.19 7.84 -2.84
CA GLY A 114 3.94 8.36 -2.31
C GLY A 114 3.12 7.33 -1.53
N THR A 115 3.26 6.04 -1.85
CA THR A 115 2.49 4.96 -1.21
C THR A 115 3.40 4.07 -0.39
N VAL A 116 4.28 3.31 -1.05
CA VAL A 116 5.04 2.22 -0.43
C VAL A 116 6.00 2.73 0.65
N LEU A 117 6.76 3.80 0.35
CA LEU A 117 7.72 4.36 1.30
C LEU A 117 7.05 4.83 2.58
N LEU A 118 5.92 5.55 2.47
CA LEU A 118 5.18 6.03 3.63
C LEU A 118 4.55 4.86 4.39
N GLU A 119 3.76 4.06 3.70
CA GLU A 119 2.92 3.04 4.34
C GLU A 119 3.77 1.94 4.98
N GLU A 120 4.76 1.40 4.28
CA GLU A 120 5.58 0.34 4.87
C GLU A 120 6.46 0.88 6.00
N THR A 121 7.04 2.08 5.85
CA THR A 121 7.80 2.69 6.95
C THR A 121 6.92 2.92 8.17
N ALA A 122 5.70 3.43 7.99
CA ALA A 122 4.82 3.71 9.10
C ALA A 122 4.32 2.43 9.79
N PHE A 123 3.73 1.53 9.02
CA PHE A 123 3.00 0.38 9.56
C PHE A 123 3.93 -0.77 9.89
N ARG A 124 4.85 -1.17 8.98
CA ARG A 124 5.72 -2.36 9.14
C ARG A 124 7.09 -2.02 9.72
N GLY A 125 7.53 -0.76 9.57
CA GLY A 125 8.73 -0.22 10.20
C GLY A 125 8.45 0.25 11.62
N VAL A 126 7.90 1.45 11.75
CA VAL A 126 7.81 2.22 12.99
C VAL A 126 6.78 1.62 13.96
N LEU A 127 5.50 1.60 13.60
CA LEU A 127 4.44 1.15 14.50
C LEU A 127 4.62 -0.31 14.90
N TRP A 128 4.88 -1.20 13.93
CA TRP A 128 5.09 -2.61 14.23
C TRP A 128 6.30 -2.83 15.14
N ALA A 129 7.44 -2.15 14.92
CA ALA A 129 8.60 -2.28 15.82
C ALA A 129 8.32 -1.71 17.22
N MET A 130 7.67 -0.55 17.32
CA MET A 130 7.30 0.07 18.60
C MET A 130 6.39 -0.83 19.44
N ILE A 131 5.39 -1.46 18.80
CA ILE A 131 4.43 -2.33 19.48
C ILE A 131 5.07 -3.66 19.80
N ARG A 132 5.84 -4.25 18.87
CA ARG A 132 6.52 -5.53 19.08
C ARG A 132 7.43 -5.49 20.30
N ARG A 133 8.18 -4.40 20.47
CA ARG A 133 9.10 -4.22 21.61
C ARG A 133 8.39 -4.20 22.97
N ARG A 134 7.11 -3.82 23.01
CA ARG A 134 6.34 -3.62 24.24
C ARG A 134 5.33 -4.73 24.53
N HIS A 135 4.76 -5.32 23.47
CA HIS A 135 3.60 -6.21 23.56
C HIS A 135 3.79 -7.50 22.74
N GLY A 136 4.94 -7.67 22.08
CA GLY A 136 5.24 -8.85 21.27
C GLY A 136 4.65 -8.83 19.87
N THR A 137 5.00 -9.87 19.11
CA THR A 137 4.73 -9.97 17.66
C THR A 137 3.25 -10.02 17.33
N ALA A 138 2.44 -10.77 18.11
CA ALA A 138 1.01 -10.93 17.82
C ALA A 138 0.28 -9.57 17.86
N TRP A 139 0.50 -8.79 18.93
CA TRP A 139 -0.05 -7.45 19.07
C TRP A 139 0.46 -6.50 17.99
N ALA A 140 1.76 -6.56 17.66
CA ALA A 140 2.34 -5.73 16.61
C ALA A 140 1.68 -5.99 15.25
N THR A 141 1.51 -7.26 14.88
CA THR A 141 0.85 -7.65 13.64
C THR A 141 -0.62 -7.26 13.65
N GLY A 142 -1.36 -7.55 14.72
CA GLY A 142 -2.79 -7.24 14.80
C GLY A 142 -3.07 -5.74 14.72
N VAL A 143 -2.40 -4.93 15.56
CA VAL A 143 -2.64 -3.48 15.63
C VAL A 143 -2.13 -2.78 14.37
N SER A 144 -0.94 -3.13 13.86
CA SER A 144 -0.43 -2.54 12.61
C SER A 144 -1.35 -2.84 11.43
N SER A 145 -1.86 -4.07 11.33
CA SER A 145 -2.79 -4.48 10.27
C SER A 145 -4.14 -3.78 10.39
N LEU A 146 -4.68 -3.63 11.60
CA LEU A 146 -5.93 -2.89 11.83
C LEU A 146 -5.78 -1.42 11.44
N LEU A 147 -4.71 -0.76 11.88
CA LEU A 147 -4.45 0.64 11.53
C LEU A 147 -4.21 0.81 10.02
N PHE A 148 -3.56 -0.15 9.37
CA PHE A 148 -3.41 -0.16 7.92
C PHE A 148 -4.76 -0.36 7.19
N GLY A 149 -5.66 -1.17 7.73
CA GLY A 149 -7.04 -1.25 7.25
C GLY A 149 -7.75 0.10 7.35
N LEU A 150 -7.73 0.72 8.53
CA LEU A 150 -8.37 2.01 8.78
C LEU A 150 -7.79 3.17 7.97
N TRP A 151 -6.50 3.11 7.63
CA TRP A 151 -5.84 4.07 6.72
C TRP A 151 -6.56 4.17 5.36
N HIS A 152 -7.17 3.07 4.90
CA HIS A 152 -7.88 2.97 3.62
C HIS A 152 -9.32 3.46 3.67
N LEU A 153 -9.82 3.95 4.81
CA LEU A 153 -11.18 4.47 4.92
C LEU A 153 -11.43 5.64 3.95
N MET A 154 -10.57 6.67 4.00
CA MET A 154 -10.74 7.87 3.16
C MET A 154 -10.44 7.59 1.67
N PRO A 155 -9.31 6.92 1.33
CA PRO A 155 -9.02 6.56 -0.07
C PRO A 155 -10.13 5.75 -0.76
N SER A 156 -10.92 4.99 0.00
CA SER A 156 -11.88 4.03 -0.58
C SER A 156 -13.27 4.61 -0.90
N ARG A 157 -13.58 5.86 -0.51
CA ARG A 157 -14.94 6.44 -0.58
C ARG A 157 -15.51 6.61 -1.99
N GLY A 158 -14.73 6.37 -3.04
CA GLY A 158 -15.19 6.49 -4.42
C GLY A 158 -14.68 5.38 -5.33
N ILE A 159 -14.20 4.26 -4.78
CA ILE A 159 -13.68 3.15 -5.59
C ILE A 159 -14.80 2.44 -6.35
N ASN A 160 -16.00 2.31 -5.77
CA ASN A 160 -17.15 1.68 -6.42
C ASN A 160 -17.57 2.36 -7.74
N ARG A 161 -17.28 3.66 -7.89
CA ARG A 161 -17.53 4.42 -9.13
C ARG A 161 -16.42 4.26 -10.18
N SER A 162 -15.22 3.89 -9.77
CA SER A 162 -14.05 3.83 -10.67
C SER A 162 -13.64 2.41 -11.05
N ASN A 163 -14.01 1.41 -10.26
CA ASN A 163 -13.65 0.01 -10.47
C ASN A 163 -14.90 -0.81 -10.84
N ALA A 164 -14.89 -1.43 -12.02
CA ALA A 164 -16.04 -2.13 -12.57
C ALA A 164 -16.52 -3.30 -11.66
N ALA A 165 -15.59 -4.10 -11.13
CA ALA A 165 -15.93 -5.23 -10.27
C ALA A 165 -16.63 -4.81 -8.96
N LEU A 166 -16.23 -3.68 -8.38
CA LEU A 166 -16.88 -3.15 -7.17
C LEU A 166 -18.20 -2.45 -7.49
N GLY A 167 -18.29 -1.79 -8.66
CA GLY A 167 -19.54 -1.23 -9.17
C GLY A 167 -20.59 -2.30 -9.45
N SER A 168 -20.21 -3.44 -10.04
CA SER A 168 -21.10 -4.57 -10.31
C SER A 168 -21.56 -5.27 -9.03
N ALA A 169 -20.66 -5.44 -8.06
CA ALA A 169 -20.97 -6.13 -6.80
C ALA A 169 -21.82 -5.31 -5.82
N PHE A 170 -21.60 -4.00 -5.71
CA PHE A 170 -22.19 -3.16 -4.66
C PHE A 170 -22.98 -1.94 -5.18
N GLY A 171 -22.96 -1.70 -6.49
CA GLY A 171 -23.53 -0.50 -7.11
C GLY A 171 -22.56 0.68 -7.12
N ASP A 172 -22.66 1.52 -8.15
CA ASP A 172 -21.86 2.75 -8.33
C ASP A 172 -22.46 3.97 -7.59
N GLY A 173 -23.72 3.89 -7.17
CA GLY A 173 -24.41 4.94 -6.41
C GLY A 173 -23.93 5.12 -4.96
N PRO A 174 -24.48 6.11 -4.23
CA PRO A 174 -24.09 6.41 -2.85
C PRO A 174 -24.24 5.23 -1.87
N ALA A 175 -25.24 4.36 -2.09
CA ALA A 175 -25.48 3.18 -1.27
C ALA A 175 -24.33 2.15 -1.34
N GLY A 176 -23.61 2.07 -2.47
CA GLY A 176 -22.50 1.15 -2.66
C GLY A 176 -21.19 1.58 -1.99
N VAL A 177 -21.12 2.83 -1.49
CA VAL A 177 -19.89 3.38 -0.88
C VAL A 177 -19.54 2.66 0.42
N ALA A 178 -20.50 2.52 1.33
CA ALA A 178 -20.27 1.89 2.64
C ALA A 178 -19.77 0.43 2.54
N PRO A 179 -20.43 -0.48 1.80
CA PRO A 179 -19.95 -1.85 1.66
C PRO A 179 -18.60 -1.91 0.95
N THR A 180 -18.35 -1.07 -0.07
CA THR A 180 -17.05 -1.03 -0.75
C THR A 180 -15.92 -0.59 0.18
N VAL A 181 -16.14 0.44 1.00
CA VAL A 181 -15.17 0.90 2.00
C VAL A 181 -14.91 -0.20 3.04
N ALA A 182 -15.96 -0.89 3.50
CA ALA A 182 -15.82 -1.99 4.46
C ALA A 182 -14.97 -3.14 3.89
N VAL A 183 -15.24 -3.55 2.64
CA VAL A 183 -14.44 -4.57 1.93
C VAL A 183 -13.00 -4.11 1.77
N ALA A 184 -12.76 -2.85 1.38
CA ALA A 184 -11.41 -2.30 1.24
C ALA A 184 -10.64 -2.31 2.58
N ILE A 185 -11.28 -1.91 3.68
CA ILE A 185 -10.67 -1.94 5.03
C ILE A 185 -10.34 -3.39 5.43
N ALA A 186 -11.26 -4.33 5.22
CA ALA A 186 -11.04 -5.73 5.56
C ALA A 186 -9.92 -6.36 4.72
N ALA A 187 -9.96 -6.18 3.39
CA ALA A 187 -8.95 -6.71 2.47
C ALA A 187 -7.56 -6.12 2.77
N THR A 188 -7.48 -4.82 3.02
CA THR A 188 -6.21 -4.17 3.36
C THR A 188 -5.73 -4.56 4.76
N ALA A 189 -6.60 -4.80 5.73
CA ALA A 189 -6.20 -5.37 7.02
C ALA A 189 -5.64 -6.80 6.89
N VAL A 190 -6.20 -7.63 6.00
CA VAL A 190 -5.63 -8.96 5.70
C VAL A 190 -4.26 -8.83 5.02
N ALA A 191 -4.12 -7.94 4.05
CA ALA A 191 -2.82 -7.60 3.45
C ALA A 191 -1.84 -7.04 4.51
N GLY A 192 -2.37 -6.30 5.48
CA GLY A 192 -1.80 -6.00 6.80
C GLY A 192 -0.94 -7.12 7.36
N VAL A 193 -1.62 -8.22 7.62
CA VAL A 193 -1.08 -9.41 8.27
C VAL A 193 0.00 -10.05 7.40
N VAL A 194 -0.26 -10.20 6.09
CA VAL A 194 0.69 -10.80 5.14
C VAL A 194 2.00 -10.00 5.10
N LEU A 195 1.91 -8.67 4.98
CA LEU A 195 3.07 -7.79 4.93
C LEU A 195 3.84 -7.76 6.26
N CYS A 196 3.14 -7.78 7.40
CA CYS A 196 3.77 -7.93 8.72
C CYS A 196 4.49 -9.28 8.86
N GLU A 197 3.90 -10.36 8.35
CA GLU A 197 4.49 -11.69 8.41
C GLU A 197 5.74 -11.79 7.51
N LEU A 198 5.72 -11.18 6.32
CA LEU A 198 6.89 -11.05 5.47
C LEU A 198 7.99 -10.22 6.13
N ARG A 199 7.64 -9.10 6.76
CA ARG A 199 8.56 -8.29 7.56
C ARG A 199 9.21 -9.11 8.67
N ARG A 200 8.42 -9.95 9.36
CA ARG A 200 8.88 -10.81 10.46
C ARG A 200 9.81 -11.92 9.97
N ARG A 201 9.41 -12.68 8.94
CA ARG A 201 10.18 -13.82 8.41
C ARG A 201 11.48 -13.39 7.75
N SER A 202 11.44 -12.33 6.95
CA SER A 202 12.65 -11.85 6.26
C SER A 202 13.54 -10.98 7.15
N GLY A 203 13.00 -10.44 8.25
CA GLY A 203 13.69 -9.46 9.07
C GLY A 203 14.01 -8.17 8.30
N SER A 204 13.30 -7.86 7.21
CA SER A 204 13.60 -6.75 6.31
C SER A 204 12.35 -5.95 5.96
N LEU A 205 12.47 -4.62 5.97
CA LEU A 205 11.41 -3.72 5.51
C LEU A 205 11.33 -3.66 3.99
N LEU A 206 12.42 -3.97 3.29
CA LEU A 206 12.42 -4.02 1.84
C LEU A 206 11.51 -5.13 1.30
N THR A 207 11.38 -6.25 2.02
CA THR A 207 10.53 -7.37 1.61
C THR A 207 9.06 -6.99 1.44
N PRO A 208 8.36 -6.43 2.45
CA PRO A 208 6.99 -5.96 2.25
C PRO A 208 6.93 -4.76 1.28
N MET A 209 7.94 -3.88 1.23
CA MET A 209 7.99 -2.78 0.23
C MET A 209 7.98 -3.31 -1.20
N VAL A 210 8.74 -4.36 -1.50
CA VAL A 210 8.77 -4.96 -2.84
C VAL A 210 7.44 -5.62 -3.16
N LEU A 211 6.85 -6.40 -2.24
CA LEU A 211 5.54 -7.00 -2.50
C LEU A 211 4.48 -5.92 -2.73
N HIS A 212 4.45 -4.91 -1.87
CA HIS A 212 3.48 -3.82 -1.93
C HIS A 212 3.62 -3.01 -3.23
N TRP A 213 4.85 -2.67 -3.62
CA TRP A 213 5.13 -2.06 -4.92
C TRP A 213 4.73 -2.96 -6.08
N ALA A 214 5.06 -4.26 -6.04
CA ALA A 214 4.72 -5.18 -7.11
C ALA A 214 3.21 -5.22 -7.32
N VAL A 215 2.42 -5.34 -6.25
CA VAL A 215 0.95 -5.34 -6.35
C VAL A 215 0.44 -4.02 -6.95
N ASN A 216 0.90 -2.86 -6.48
CA ASN A 216 0.37 -1.57 -6.96
C ASN A 216 0.93 -1.16 -8.33
N GLY A 217 2.24 -1.16 -8.48
CA GLY A 217 2.94 -0.72 -9.68
C GLY A 217 2.64 -1.61 -10.88
N LEU A 218 2.61 -2.94 -10.70
CA LEU A 218 2.25 -3.86 -11.78
C LEU A 218 0.76 -3.78 -12.09
N SER A 219 -0.13 -3.58 -11.10
CA SER A 219 -1.56 -3.33 -11.38
C SER A 219 -1.74 -2.08 -12.23
N TYR A 220 -0.96 -1.02 -11.98
CA TYR A 220 -1.00 0.22 -12.76
C TYR A 220 -0.60 -0.02 -14.23
N ALA A 221 0.46 -0.79 -14.46
CA ALA A 221 0.92 -1.15 -15.79
C ALA A 221 -0.03 -2.13 -16.50
N LEU A 222 -0.63 -3.06 -15.77
CA LEU A 222 -1.59 -4.02 -16.30
C LEU A 222 -2.93 -3.37 -16.64
N ALA A 223 -3.48 -2.51 -15.78
CA ALA A 223 -4.69 -1.75 -16.10
C ALA A 223 -4.49 -0.87 -17.35
N TRP A 224 -3.32 -0.23 -17.47
CA TRP A 224 -2.96 0.57 -18.64
C TRP A 224 -2.82 -0.27 -19.94
N SER A 225 -2.28 -1.49 -19.85
CA SER A 225 -2.07 -2.36 -21.02
C SER A 225 -3.32 -3.15 -21.41
N ALA A 226 -4.07 -3.69 -20.44
CA ALA A 226 -5.31 -4.41 -20.68
C ALA A 226 -6.34 -3.54 -21.43
N ALA A 227 -6.43 -2.26 -21.05
CA ALA A 227 -7.29 -1.27 -21.71
C ALA A 227 -6.92 -0.98 -23.19
N ARG A 228 -5.76 -1.41 -23.68
CA ARG A 228 -5.31 -1.14 -25.07
C ARG A 228 -5.25 -2.36 -25.95
N TRP A 229 -5.06 -3.54 -25.34
CA TRP A 229 -4.68 -4.73 -26.08
C TRP A 229 -5.64 -5.90 -25.84
N TRP A 230 -6.39 -5.91 -24.73
CA TRP A 230 -7.12 -7.10 -24.28
C TRP A 230 -8.62 -6.86 -24.09
N LEU A 231 -9.05 -5.60 -23.98
CA LEU A 231 -10.46 -5.22 -23.76
C LEU A 231 -11.10 -4.51 -24.95
N ASP A 232 -10.31 -4.10 -25.94
CA ASP A 232 -10.77 -3.48 -27.20
C ASP A 232 -10.92 -4.51 -28.35
N GLY A 233 -11.00 -5.81 -28.02
CA GLY A 233 -11.13 -6.93 -28.97
C GLY A 233 -12.47 -7.63 -28.88
#